data_AF-A0A959GQT2-F1
#
_entry.id   AF-A0A959GQT2-F1
#
_cell.length_a   1.000
_cell.length_b   1.000
_cell.length_c   1.000
_cell.angle_alpha   90.00
_cell.angle_beta   90.00
_cell.angle_gamma   90.00
#
_symmetry.space_group_name_H-M   'P 1'
#
loop_
_entity.id
_entity.type
_entity.pdbx_description
1 polymer ?
#
loop_
_entity_poly.entity_id
_entity_poly.type
_entity_poly.pdbx_seq_one_letter_code
_entity_poly.pdbx_strand_id
1 'polypeptide(L)'
;MAKRKDIMAMFDIGFWTSRLVLNNLAFVFFIGFLTTVYIANAHLAERNVREIQVLQKDLKEMRWYYMSLQSENMYNAMRSEVAKRVREDGLRPQTEAPKRIVIK
;
A
#
# COMPACT_ATOMS: atom_id res chain seq x y z
N MET A 1 -46.95 -22.84 31.82
CA MET A 1 -45.96 -22.99 32.91
C MET A 1 -44.49 -23.08 32.44
N ALA A 2 -44.19 -23.41 31.17
CA ALA A 2 -42.81 -23.60 30.69
C ALA A 2 -41.91 -22.34 30.74
N LYS A 3 -42.42 -21.17 30.35
CA LYS A 3 -41.64 -19.92 30.22
C LYS A 3 -40.98 -19.41 31.51
N ARG A 4 -41.55 -19.71 32.69
CA ARG A 4 -40.95 -19.33 33.98
C ARG A 4 -39.75 -20.20 34.35
N LYS A 5 -39.73 -21.45 33.89
CA LYS A 5 -38.65 -22.41 34.14
C LYS A 5 -37.43 -22.08 33.30
N ASP A 6 -37.62 -21.61 32.06
CA ASP A 6 -36.54 -21.13 31.19
C ASP A 6 -35.85 -19.88 31.76
N ILE A 7 -36.64 -18.92 32.26
CA ILE A 7 -36.10 -17.71 32.88
C ILE A 7 -35.32 -18.06 34.16
N MET A 8 -35.88 -18.92 35.02
CA MET A 8 -35.16 -19.42 36.20
C MET A 8 -33.86 -20.17 35.82
N ALA A 9 -33.88 -20.98 34.75
CA ALA A 9 -32.69 -21.67 34.26
C ALA A 9 -31.62 -20.69 33.75
N MET A 10 -32.00 -19.61 33.06
CA MET A 10 -31.07 -18.55 32.66
C MET A 10 -30.45 -17.85 33.88
N PHE A 11 -31.22 -17.62 34.94
CA PHE A 11 -30.71 -17.06 36.20
C PHE A 11 -29.77 -18.02 36.93
N ASP A 12 -30.08 -19.31 37.00
CA ASP A 12 -29.21 -20.33 37.62
C ASP A 12 -27.89 -20.51 36.85
N ILE A 13 -27.93 -20.48 35.51
CA ILE A 13 -26.73 -20.49 34.66
C ILE A 13 -25.87 -19.25 34.92
N GLY A 14 -26.50 -18.07 35.05
CA GLY A 14 -25.82 -16.81 35.39
C GLY A 14 -25.16 -16.85 36.78
N PHE A 15 -25.78 -17.50 37.75
CA PHE A 15 -25.26 -17.62 39.10
C PHE A 15 -24.08 -18.60 39.21
N TRP A 16 -24.16 -19.74 38.50
CA TRP A 16 -23.06 -20.71 38.40
C TRP A 16 -21.84 -20.12 37.68
N THR A 17 -22.05 -19.41 36.57
CA THR A 17 -20.98 -18.73 35.84
C THR A 17 -20.35 -17.61 36.67
N SER A 18 -21.14 -16.83 37.41
CA SER A 18 -20.62 -15.78 38.30
C SER A 18 -19.68 -16.34 39.38
N ARG A 19 -19.99 -17.50 39.99
CA ARG A 19 -19.08 -18.14 40.96
C ARG A 19 -17.77 -18.62 40.33
N LEU A 20 -17.85 -19.20 39.13
CA LEU A 20 -16.65 -19.68 38.41
C LEU A 20 -15.76 -18.51 37.95
N VAL A 21 -16.38 -17.40 37.52
CA VAL A 21 -15.70 -16.16 37.12
C VAL A 21 -15.01 -15.50 38.32
N LEU A 22 -15.67 -15.43 39.48
CA LEU A 22 -15.07 -14.88 40.70
C LEU A 22 -13.88 -15.73 41.19
N ASN A 23 -13.93 -17.06 41.05
CA ASN A 23 -12.82 -17.93 41.43
C ASN A 23 -11.61 -17.84 40.47
N ASN A 24 -11.84 -17.43 39.20
CA ASN A 24 -10.81 -17.30 38.17
C ASN A 24 -10.72 -15.86 37.63
N LEU A 25 -10.91 -14.87 38.50
CA LEU A 25 -11.10 -13.47 38.10
C LEU A 25 -9.89 -12.91 37.32
N ALA A 26 -8.68 -13.32 37.70
CA ALA A 26 -7.45 -12.96 36.99
C ALA A 26 -7.43 -13.47 35.53
N PHE A 27 -7.98 -14.66 35.27
CA PHE A 27 -8.03 -15.24 33.92
C PHE A 27 -9.06 -14.55 33.03
N VAL A 28 -10.22 -14.18 33.57
CA VAL A 28 -11.23 -13.41 32.82
C VAL A 28 -10.71 -12.02 32.48
N PHE A 29 -10.03 -11.36 33.43
CA PHE A 29 -9.37 -10.08 33.17
C PHE A 29 -8.28 -10.20 32.10
N PHE A 30 -7.50 -11.29 32.12
CA PHE A 30 -6.49 -11.56 31.10
C PHE A 30 -7.09 -11.69 29.69
N ILE A 31 -8.19 -12.43 29.52
CA ILE A 31 -8.90 -12.52 28.23
C ILE A 31 -9.49 -11.17 27.83
N GLY A 32 -10.08 -10.44 28.78
CA GLY A 32 -10.59 -9.08 28.53
C GLY A 32 -9.50 -8.14 28.03
N PHE A 33 -8.34 -8.14 28.69
CA PHE A 33 -7.16 -7.39 28.27
C PHE A 33 -6.70 -7.78 26.87
N LEU A 34 -6.58 -9.09 26.60
CA LEU A 34 -6.20 -9.60 25.27
C LEU A 34 -7.19 -9.16 24.18
N THR A 35 -8.48 -9.14 24.52
CA THR A 35 -9.55 -8.67 23.62
C THR A 35 -9.40 -7.17 23.35
N THR A 36 -9.12 -6.35 24.36
CA THR A 36 -8.85 -4.92 24.17
C THR A 36 -7.63 -4.69 23.27
N VAL A 37 -6.53 -5.42 23.52
CA VAL A 37 -5.32 -5.34 22.70
C VAL A 37 -5.60 -5.77 21.26
N TYR A 38 -6.42 -6.80 21.06
CA TYR A 38 -6.82 -7.25 19.73
C TYR A 38 -7.61 -6.17 18.97
N ILE A 39 -8.61 -5.56 19.61
CA ILE A 39 -9.41 -4.49 18.99
C ILE A 39 -8.52 -3.29 18.63
N ALA A 40 -7.59 -2.91 19.52
CA ALA A 40 -6.64 -1.84 19.26
C ALA A 40 -5.74 -2.14 18.05
N ASN A 41 -5.21 -3.37 17.96
CA ASN A 41 -4.39 -3.80 16.82
C ASN A 41 -5.20 -3.85 15.51
N ALA A 42 -6.45 -4.30 15.55
CA ALA A 42 -7.32 -4.31 14.37
C ALA A 42 -7.53 -2.90 13.80
N HIS A 43 -7.78 -1.90 14.66
CA HIS A 43 -7.91 -0.51 14.24
C HIS A 43 -6.60 0.06 13.68
N LEU A 44 -5.45 -0.28 14.28
CA LEU A 44 -4.16 0.13 13.76
C LEU A 44 -3.88 -0.46 12.37
N ALA A 45 -4.18 -1.75 12.19
CA ALA A 45 -4.03 -2.43 10.91
C ALA A 45 -4.91 -1.79 9.83
N GLU A 46 -6.18 -1.47 10.13
CA GLU A 46 -7.08 -0.80 9.18
C GLU A 46 -6.52 0.57 8.75
N ARG A 47 -6.03 1.36 9.72
CA ARG A 47 -5.42 2.67 9.43
C ARG A 47 -4.20 2.54 8.51
N ASN A 48 -3.32 1.59 8.80
CA ASN A 48 -2.11 1.35 8.01
C ASN A 48 -2.46 0.90 6.59
N VAL A 49 -3.46 0.02 6.42
CA VAL A 49 -3.91 -0.42 5.09
C VAL A 49 -4.43 0.76 4.28
N ARG A 50 -5.22 1.66 4.90
CA ARG A 50 -5.73 2.86 4.23
C ARG A 50 -4.59 3.80 3.82
N GLU A 51 -3.60 3.99 4.68
CA GLU A 51 -2.42 4.80 4.37
C GLU A 51 -1.62 4.21 3.19
N ILE A 52 -1.38 2.89 3.20
CA ILE A 52 -0.71 2.19 2.10
C ILE A 52 -1.43 2.43 0.77
N GLN A 53 -2.77 2.38 0.75
CA GLN A 53 -3.55 2.62 -0.46
C GLN A 53 -3.36 4.04 -1.01
N VAL A 54 -3.31 5.04 -0.13
CA VAL A 54 -3.05 6.44 -0.52
C VAL A 54 -1.63 6.56 -1.10
N LEU A 55 -0.62 6.06 -0.39
CA LEU A 55 0.77 6.10 -0.85
C LEU A 55 0.96 5.37 -2.19
N GLN A 56 0.27 4.24 -2.40
CA GLN A 56 0.32 3.52 -3.68
C GLN A 56 -0.26 4.34 -4.83
N LYS A 57 -1.33 5.11 -4.58
CA LYS A 57 -1.90 6.01 -5.58
C LYS A 57 -0.91 7.12 -5.94
N ASP A 58 -0.28 7.72 -4.94
CA ASP A 58 0.70 8.80 -5.15
C ASP A 58 1.94 8.27 -5.91
N LEU A 59 2.44 7.10 -5.54
CA LEU A 59 3.53 6.44 -6.26
C LEU A 59 3.17 6.14 -7.72
N LYS A 60 1.92 5.72 -7.98
CA LYS A 60 1.45 5.48 -9.34
C LYS A 60 1.45 6.80 -10.13
N GLU A 61 0.92 7.87 -9.58
CA GLU A 61 0.90 9.19 -10.24
C GLU A 61 2.31 9.70 -10.55
N MET A 62 3.23 9.62 -9.57
CA MET A 62 4.64 9.99 -9.78
C MET A 62 5.31 9.14 -10.85
N ARG A 63 5.03 7.83 -10.88
CA ARG A 63 5.55 6.93 -11.92
C ARG A 63 5.03 7.33 -13.31
N TRP A 64 3.78 7.73 -13.41
CA TRP A 64 3.21 8.20 -14.68
C TRP A 64 3.89 9.48 -15.15
N TYR A 65 4.11 10.44 -14.25
CA TYR A 65 4.82 11.67 -14.57
C TYR A 65 6.26 11.41 -15.05
N TYR A 66 6.98 10.53 -14.35
CA TYR A 66 8.32 10.10 -14.74
C TYR A 66 8.35 9.46 -16.14
N MET A 67 7.43 8.53 -16.41
CA MET A 67 7.36 7.85 -17.72
C MET A 67 7.07 8.85 -18.85
N SER A 68 6.20 9.83 -18.62
CA SER A 68 5.90 10.89 -19.59
C SER A 68 7.13 11.75 -19.89
N LEU A 69 7.84 12.20 -18.85
CA LEU A 69 9.09 12.96 -19.02
C LEU A 69 10.18 12.15 -19.71
N GLN A 70 10.30 10.87 -19.36
CA GLN A 70 11.26 9.98 -20.01
C GLN A 70 10.94 9.80 -21.49
N SER A 71 9.66 9.64 -21.84
CA SER A 71 9.20 9.56 -23.23
C SER A 71 9.50 10.84 -24.00
N GLU A 72 9.24 12.01 -23.40
CA GLU A 72 9.56 13.31 -23.99
C GLU A 72 11.07 13.48 -24.20
N ASN A 73 11.88 13.12 -23.20
CA ASN A 73 13.34 13.16 -23.32
C ASN A 73 13.83 12.20 -24.42
N MET A 74 13.28 10.99 -24.50
CA MET A 74 13.62 10.03 -25.56
C MET A 74 13.27 10.57 -26.95
N TYR A 75 12.11 11.20 -27.09
CA TYR A 75 11.71 11.86 -28.34
C TYR A 75 12.67 13.00 -28.71
N ASN A 76 13.01 13.86 -27.74
CA ASN A 76 13.98 14.94 -27.94
C ASN A 76 15.40 14.44 -28.25
N ALA A 77 15.81 13.32 -27.66
CA ALA A 77 17.11 12.68 -27.89
C ALA A 77 17.14 11.81 -29.16
N MET A 78 16.00 11.62 -29.84
CA MET A 78 15.93 10.79 -31.03
C MET A 78 16.75 11.41 -32.16
N ARG A 79 17.70 10.64 -32.71
CA ARG A 79 18.68 11.11 -33.71
C ARG A 79 18.04 11.79 -34.92
N SER A 80 16.87 11.33 -35.35
CA SER A 80 16.13 11.96 -36.46
C SER A 80 15.58 13.33 -36.10
N GLU A 81 15.14 13.53 -34.85
CA GLU A 81 14.57 14.80 -34.39
C GLU A 81 15.69 15.80 -34.08
N VAL A 82 16.79 15.33 -33.50
CA VAL A 82 18.03 16.11 -33.38
C VAL A 82 18.55 16.50 -34.76
N ALA A 83 18.63 15.59 -35.72
CA ALA A 83 19.06 15.91 -37.08
C ALA A 83 18.13 16.88 -37.82
N LYS A 84 16.83 16.93 -37.47
CA LYS A 84 15.90 17.94 -37.98
C LYS A 84 16.12 19.30 -37.31
N ARG A 85 16.26 19.38 -35.98
CA ARG A 85 16.52 20.65 -35.28
C ARG A 85 17.84 21.29 -35.72
N VAL A 86 18.90 20.49 -35.81
CA VAL A 86 20.25 20.99 -36.15
C VAL A 86 20.39 21.25 -37.67
N ARG A 87 19.42 20.85 -38.50
CA ARG A 87 19.37 21.26 -39.93
C ARG A 87 19.08 22.75 -40.11
N GLU A 88 18.32 23.36 -39.19
CA GLU A 88 18.07 24.80 -39.22
C GLU A 88 19.36 25.59 -38.95
N ASP A 89 20.26 25.04 -38.13
CA ASP A 89 21.61 25.56 -37.88
C ASP A 89 22.62 25.23 -39.01
N GLY A 90 22.15 24.68 -40.14
CA GLY A 90 22.96 24.41 -41.34
C GLY A 90 23.78 23.11 -41.31
N LEU A 91 23.68 22.30 -40.26
CA LEU A 91 24.40 21.03 -40.14
C LEU A 91 23.62 19.91 -40.84
N ARG A 92 24.31 19.15 -41.69
CA ARG A 92 23.73 18.03 -42.45
C ARG A 92 24.07 16.70 -41.80
N PRO A 93 23.12 15.77 -41.65
CA PRO A 93 23.43 14.43 -41.16
C PRO A 93 24.40 13.75 -42.14
N GLN A 94 25.49 13.19 -41.60
CA GLN A 94 26.47 12.41 -42.35
C GLN A 94 25.85 11.06 -42.73
N THR A 95 25.67 10.81 -44.02
CA THR A 95 25.10 9.56 -44.57
C THR A 95 26.16 8.46 -44.74
N GLU A 96 27.45 8.83 -44.76
CA GLU A 96 28.57 7.89 -44.94
C GLU A 96 29.19 7.47 -43.61
N ALA A 97 29.71 6.23 -43.56
CA ALA A 97 30.43 5.72 -42.40
C ALA A 97 31.69 6.57 -42.12
N PRO A 98 32.03 6.86 -40.85
CA PRO A 98 33.16 7.71 -40.50
C PRO A 98 34.47 7.08 -41.00
N LYS A 99 35.23 7.85 -41.79
CA LYS A 99 36.52 7.41 -42.31
C LYS A 99 37.52 7.28 -41.16
N ARG A 100 38.05 6.08 -40.96
CA ARG A 100 39.13 5.83 -39.99
C ARG A 100 40.39 6.55 -40.47
N ILE A 101 40.79 7.59 -39.74
CA ILE A 101 42.06 8.26 -39.98
C ILE A 101 43.15 7.36 -39.42
N VAL A 102 43.93 6.74 -40.30
CA VAL A 102 45.14 6.01 -39.93
C VAL A 102 46.29 6.98 -40.10
N ILE A 103 46.94 7.35 -38.98
CA ILE A 103 48.13 8.19 -38.98
C ILE A 103 49.30 7.28 -39.39
N LYS A 104 50.06 7.69 -40.39
CA LYS A 104 51.22 6.96 -40.91
C LYS A 104 52.46 7.26 -40.07
#